data_AF-A0A0G3GBU0-F1
#
_entry.id   AF-A0A0G3GBU0-F1
#
_cell.length_a   1.000
_cell.length_b   1.000
_cell.length_c   1.000
_cell.angle_alpha   90.00
_cell.angle_beta   90.00
_cell.angle_gamma   90.00
#
_symmetry.space_group_name_H-M   'P 1'
#
loop_
_entity.id
_entity.type
_entity.pdbx_description
1 polymer ?
#
loop_
_entity_poly.entity_id
_entity_poly.type
_entity_poly.pdbx_seq_one_letter_code
_entity_poly.pdbx_strand_id
1 'polypeptide(L)'
;MTVIALINPEHDPHLIADCLISADGPDKRQSMSAWVPSLGLIPTDWHDQDGPFHIARMGRKTYLLPNHSGMLAFAGDCRSAYEFWVALSQSIEIKLGYQPDALIEAAMIDQVLMSMGATASAFHMLGVLLDGQGGRRAYVHRPEATVTTEHFGTCYLAGSGTHHLKSKIQTEDQRFTSIQHWDWAHISPTEELAESVCSDMLYYESDINNGRRPNTPIHDRFGGFYEWYGIAAAGIKTMPPRIDLNILVKDDCLYLTRLHFCETVHPPAGDPLFKGSQIILKVLTFCLRTQAFDPQRLFENLTFTFERADGVLIERFFNHYDRQAGSPLSDPRISGAVPADVLQKDFGDGLSVKRVRLTVSINGYAVAKGVTESDESLAPARLQYTNGQLLVTFSEKIGFLIADIVARHLSQPPAAKPA
;
A
#
# COMPACT_ATOMS: atom_id res chain seq x y z
N MET A 1 -7.52 -6.20 -13.07
CA MET A 1 -6.70 -4.99 -13.31
C MET A 1 -6.15 -4.49 -11.98
N THR A 2 -4.91 -4.03 -11.97
CA THR A 2 -3.98 -4.05 -10.82
C THR A 2 -2.70 -3.29 -11.20
N VAL A 3 -1.79 -3.05 -10.27
CA VAL A 3 -0.41 -2.68 -10.56
C VAL A 3 0.56 -3.26 -9.53
N ILE A 4 1.66 -3.81 -10.03
CA ILE A 4 2.78 -4.33 -9.24
C ILE A 4 4.11 -3.76 -9.73
N ALA A 5 5.09 -3.65 -8.84
CA ALA A 5 6.45 -3.26 -9.18
C ALA A 5 7.48 -4.04 -8.35
N LEU A 6 8.59 -4.39 -8.98
CA LEU A 6 9.79 -4.90 -8.32
C LEU A 6 10.92 -3.90 -8.55
N ILE A 7 11.40 -3.31 -7.46
CA ILE A 7 12.38 -2.22 -7.47
C ILE A 7 13.72 -2.75 -6.96
N ASN A 8 14.80 -2.41 -7.66
CA ASN A 8 16.19 -2.69 -7.29
C ASN A 8 16.48 -4.15 -6.91
N PRO A 9 16.01 -5.16 -7.68
CA PRO A 9 16.05 -6.53 -7.21
C PRO A 9 17.47 -7.10 -7.03
N GLU A 10 18.47 -6.48 -7.64
CA GLU A 10 19.86 -6.91 -7.58
C GLU A 10 20.55 -6.53 -6.25
N HIS A 11 20.11 -5.45 -5.59
CA HIS A 11 20.83 -4.90 -4.43
C HIS A 11 19.93 -4.76 -3.19
N ASP A 12 18.77 -4.12 -3.34
CA ASP A 12 17.85 -3.79 -2.25
C ASP A 12 16.38 -4.01 -2.69
N PRO A 13 15.98 -5.26 -2.95
CA PRO A 13 14.70 -5.59 -3.56
C PRO A 13 13.52 -5.12 -2.72
N HIS A 14 12.65 -4.34 -3.35
CA HIS A 14 11.35 -3.98 -2.80
C HIS A 14 10.24 -4.35 -3.77
N LEU A 15 9.26 -5.11 -3.28
CA LEU A 15 8.08 -5.52 -4.05
C LEU A 15 6.89 -4.67 -3.63
N ILE A 16 6.20 -4.05 -4.59
CA ILE A 16 5.01 -3.22 -4.39
C ILE A 16 3.82 -3.87 -5.09
N ALA A 17 2.64 -3.83 -4.44
CA ALA A 17 1.39 -4.26 -5.04
C ALA A 17 0.21 -3.38 -4.59
N ASP A 18 -0.70 -3.08 -5.51
CA ASP A 18 -1.97 -2.44 -5.17
C ASP A 18 -2.99 -3.47 -4.65
N CYS A 19 -3.97 -3.00 -3.89
CA CYS A 19 -4.93 -3.86 -3.20
C CYS A 19 -6.35 -3.83 -3.78
N LEU A 20 -6.64 -3.00 -4.79
CA LEU A 20 -7.98 -2.92 -5.38
C LEU A 20 -8.29 -4.15 -6.25
N ILE A 21 -9.43 -4.79 -6.00
CA ILE A 21 -9.95 -5.88 -6.83
C ILE A 21 -11.21 -5.38 -7.54
N SER A 22 -11.19 -5.43 -8.86
CA SER A 22 -12.29 -5.07 -9.75
C SER A 22 -12.70 -6.25 -10.62
N ALA A 23 -13.93 -6.22 -11.14
CA ALA A 23 -14.46 -7.23 -12.05
C ALA A 23 -15.33 -6.60 -13.12
N ASP A 24 -15.37 -7.23 -14.30
CA ASP A 24 -16.22 -6.79 -15.41
C ASP A 24 -17.71 -6.98 -15.12
N GLY A 25 -18.53 -6.10 -15.68
CA GLY A 25 -19.98 -6.11 -15.54
C GLY A 25 -20.49 -5.47 -14.24
N PRO A 26 -21.82 -5.46 -14.04
CA PRO A 26 -22.46 -4.81 -12.91
C PRO A 26 -22.23 -5.58 -11.60
N ASP A 27 -22.23 -4.86 -10.48
CA ASP A 27 -22.24 -5.47 -9.15
C ASP A 27 -23.58 -6.17 -8.90
N LYS A 28 -23.53 -7.48 -8.63
CA LYS A 28 -24.72 -8.30 -8.34
C LYS A 28 -24.99 -8.47 -6.84
N ARG A 29 -24.18 -7.84 -5.97
CA ARG A 29 -24.32 -7.95 -4.52
C ARG A 29 -25.37 -6.97 -4.01
N GLN A 30 -25.99 -7.31 -2.87
CA GLN A 30 -27.00 -6.44 -2.24
C GLN A 30 -26.38 -5.13 -1.73
N SER A 31 -25.20 -5.22 -1.11
CA SER A 31 -24.39 -4.05 -0.77
C SER A 31 -23.66 -3.59 -2.03
N MET A 32 -24.11 -2.51 -2.63
CA MET A 32 -23.50 -1.84 -3.80
C MET A 32 -22.52 -0.74 -3.39
N SER A 33 -21.83 -0.94 -2.27
CA SER A 33 -20.84 0.00 -1.73
C SER A 33 -19.57 -0.70 -1.26
N ALA A 34 -18.42 -0.08 -1.47
CA ALA A 34 -17.14 -0.57 -0.97
C ALA A 34 -16.42 0.54 -0.21
N TRP A 35 -15.70 0.17 0.84
CA TRP A 35 -14.80 1.10 1.52
C TRP A 35 -13.44 1.10 0.84
N VAL A 36 -12.98 2.28 0.44
CA VAL A 36 -11.64 2.51 -0.10
C VAL A 36 -10.93 3.51 0.81
N PRO A 37 -9.74 3.20 1.38
CA PRO A 37 -9.05 4.06 2.34
C PRO A 37 -9.02 5.55 2.02
N SER A 38 -8.69 5.94 0.79
CA SER A 38 -8.56 7.33 0.35
C SER A 38 -9.90 8.07 0.14
N LEU A 39 -11.01 7.33 0.00
CA LEU A 39 -12.31 7.85 -0.44
C LEU A 39 -13.46 7.56 0.54
N GLY A 40 -13.29 6.62 1.46
CA GLY A 40 -14.34 6.10 2.31
C GLY A 40 -15.31 5.18 1.57
N LEU A 41 -16.58 5.25 1.94
CA LEU A 41 -17.64 4.45 1.34
C LEU A 41 -18.03 5.02 -0.04
N ILE A 42 -17.74 4.27 -1.10
CA ILE A 42 -18.04 4.62 -2.48
C ILE A 42 -19.04 3.64 -3.11
N PRO A 43 -19.80 4.03 -4.15
CA PRO A 43 -20.53 3.07 -4.96
C PRO A 43 -19.57 2.08 -5.63
N THR A 44 -20.01 0.84 -5.81
CA THR A 44 -19.20 -0.19 -6.45
C THR A 44 -19.30 -0.20 -7.96
N ASP A 45 -20.38 0.30 -8.56
CA ASP A 45 -20.55 0.34 -10.02
C ASP A 45 -19.83 1.53 -10.65
N TRP A 46 -19.06 1.25 -11.71
CA TRP A 46 -18.27 2.21 -12.46
C TRP A 46 -18.34 1.91 -13.96
N HIS A 47 -17.84 2.82 -14.77
CA HIS A 47 -17.80 2.68 -16.22
C HIS A 47 -16.51 3.26 -16.77
N ASP A 48 -15.89 2.55 -17.69
CA ASP A 48 -14.76 3.01 -18.49
C ASP A 48 -14.99 2.73 -19.99
N GLN A 49 -13.93 2.85 -20.79
CA GLN A 49 -13.99 2.63 -22.24
C GLN A 49 -14.36 1.20 -22.63
N ASP A 50 -14.08 0.21 -21.78
CA ASP A 50 -14.31 -1.22 -22.06
C ASP A 50 -15.69 -1.69 -21.62
N GLY A 51 -16.44 -0.86 -20.88
CA GLY A 51 -17.80 -1.17 -20.45
C GLY A 51 -18.04 -0.94 -18.96
N PRO A 52 -19.18 -1.39 -18.44
CA PRO A 52 -19.44 -1.36 -17.02
C PRO A 52 -18.49 -2.32 -16.28
N PHE A 53 -18.02 -1.90 -15.13
CA PHE A 53 -17.27 -2.74 -14.20
C PHE A 53 -17.68 -2.40 -12.77
N HIS A 54 -17.24 -3.21 -11.82
CA HIS A 54 -17.44 -2.90 -10.42
C HIS A 54 -16.20 -3.15 -9.57
N ILE A 55 -16.09 -2.38 -8.49
CA ILE A 55 -15.12 -2.60 -7.43
C ILE A 55 -15.64 -3.74 -6.54
N ALA A 56 -14.95 -4.87 -6.57
CA ALA A 56 -15.29 -6.00 -5.75
C ALA A 56 -14.89 -5.74 -4.28
N ARG A 57 -13.60 -5.47 -4.02
CA ARG A 57 -13.08 -5.36 -2.64
C ARG A 57 -11.65 -4.86 -2.61
N MET A 58 -11.12 -4.74 -1.40
CA MET A 58 -9.68 -4.74 -1.14
C MET A 58 -9.17 -6.18 -0.97
N GLY A 59 -8.02 -6.52 -1.55
CA GLY A 59 -7.36 -7.81 -1.39
C GLY A 59 -5.89 -7.75 -1.78
N ARG A 60 -5.01 -8.31 -0.93
CA ARG A 60 -3.57 -8.40 -1.16
C ARG A 60 -3.28 -9.32 -2.34
N LYS A 61 -2.32 -8.92 -3.17
CA LYS A 61 -1.97 -9.59 -4.44
C LYS A 61 -0.61 -10.26 -4.40
N THR A 62 -0.24 -10.71 -3.21
CA THR A 62 1.09 -11.22 -2.90
C THR A 62 1.04 -12.67 -2.41
N TYR A 63 2.13 -13.39 -2.68
CA TYR A 63 2.38 -14.77 -2.31
C TYR A 63 3.62 -14.81 -1.43
N LEU A 64 3.45 -15.21 -0.18
CA LEU A 64 4.55 -15.58 0.69
C LEU A 64 4.91 -17.04 0.40
N LEU A 65 6.15 -17.30 -0.02
CA LEU A 65 6.60 -18.67 -0.27
C LEU A 65 7.08 -19.31 1.05
N PRO A 66 6.86 -20.63 1.24
CA PRO A 66 7.26 -21.34 2.45
C PRO A 66 8.78 -21.34 2.64
N ASN A 67 9.23 -21.67 3.86
CA ASN A 67 10.65 -21.78 4.23
C ASN A 67 11.47 -20.52 3.89
N HIS A 68 10.83 -19.35 3.89
CA HIS A 68 11.43 -18.08 3.47
C HIS A 68 12.02 -18.14 2.06
N SER A 69 11.44 -18.93 1.15
CA SER A 69 11.95 -19.08 -0.22
C SER A 69 11.78 -17.83 -1.09
N GLY A 70 11.06 -16.81 -0.60
CA GLY A 70 10.86 -15.56 -1.29
C GLY A 70 9.41 -15.10 -1.31
N MET A 71 9.14 -14.12 -2.16
CA MET A 71 7.84 -13.47 -2.28
C MET A 71 7.55 -13.14 -3.74
N LEU A 72 6.29 -13.33 -4.13
CA LEU A 72 5.79 -13.00 -5.47
C LEU A 72 4.59 -12.03 -5.34
N ALA A 73 4.35 -11.22 -6.34
CA ALA A 73 3.14 -10.43 -6.53
C ALA A 73 2.58 -10.69 -7.92
N PHE A 74 1.25 -10.58 -8.07
CA PHE A 74 0.62 -10.71 -9.38
C PHE A 74 -0.18 -9.48 -9.80
N ALA A 75 -0.28 -9.31 -11.10
CA ALA A 75 -1.17 -8.36 -11.75
C ALA A 75 -1.95 -9.04 -12.88
N GLY A 76 -3.09 -8.47 -13.29
CA GLY A 76 -3.91 -8.99 -14.39
C GLY A 76 -5.16 -9.77 -13.93
N ASP A 77 -5.47 -10.86 -14.63
CA ASP A 77 -6.65 -11.69 -14.36
C ASP A 77 -6.54 -12.46 -13.04
N CYS A 78 -7.49 -12.20 -12.14
CA CYS A 78 -7.49 -12.77 -10.79
C CYS A 78 -7.83 -14.27 -10.79
N ARG A 79 -8.61 -14.74 -11.76
CA ARG A 79 -8.94 -16.16 -11.88
C ARG A 79 -7.70 -16.97 -12.28
N SER A 80 -6.99 -16.50 -13.30
CA SER A 80 -5.73 -17.10 -13.76
C SER A 80 -4.67 -17.11 -12.67
N ALA A 81 -4.55 -16.02 -11.91
CA ALA A 81 -3.67 -15.97 -10.73
C ALA A 81 -4.07 -16.98 -9.63
N TYR A 82 -5.37 -17.23 -9.43
CA TYR A 82 -5.84 -18.26 -8.51
C TYR A 82 -5.55 -19.68 -9.01
N GLU A 83 -5.79 -19.95 -10.29
CA GLU A 83 -5.48 -21.25 -10.90
C GLU A 83 -3.96 -21.54 -10.81
N PHE A 84 -3.12 -20.52 -11.02
CA PHE A 84 -1.68 -20.58 -10.75
C PHE A 84 -1.38 -20.93 -9.29
N TRP A 85 -2.02 -20.23 -8.35
CA TRP A 85 -1.81 -20.48 -6.92
C TRP A 85 -2.14 -21.91 -6.52
N VAL A 86 -3.27 -22.44 -7.00
CA VAL A 86 -3.70 -23.80 -6.70
C VAL A 86 -2.66 -24.81 -7.21
N ALA A 87 -2.21 -24.67 -8.46
CA ALA A 87 -1.21 -25.56 -9.05
C ALA A 87 0.17 -25.45 -8.38
N LEU A 88 0.60 -24.22 -8.03
CA LEU A 88 1.83 -23.99 -7.29
C LEU A 88 1.75 -24.59 -5.88
N SER A 89 0.65 -24.38 -5.16
CA SER A 89 0.45 -24.92 -3.81
C SER A 89 0.54 -26.44 -3.80
N GLN A 90 -0.08 -27.11 -4.77
CA GLN A 90 0.02 -28.56 -4.92
C GLN A 90 1.47 -29.02 -5.15
N SER A 91 2.21 -28.31 -6.00
CA SER A 91 3.61 -28.62 -6.29
C SER A 91 4.53 -28.38 -5.08
N ILE A 92 4.24 -27.34 -4.30
CA ILE A 92 4.88 -27.04 -3.01
C ILE A 92 4.61 -28.18 -2.02
N GLU A 93 3.35 -28.55 -1.82
CA GLU A 93 2.95 -29.62 -0.89
C GLU A 93 3.66 -30.94 -1.21
N ILE A 94 3.73 -31.31 -2.50
CA ILE A 94 4.45 -32.50 -2.95
C ILE A 94 5.94 -32.38 -2.58
N LYS A 95 6.61 -31.27 -2.93
CA LYS A 95 8.04 -31.08 -2.63
C LYS A 95 8.32 -31.12 -1.13
N LEU A 96 7.52 -30.41 -0.33
CA LEU A 96 7.68 -30.35 1.13
C LEU A 96 7.33 -31.68 1.82
N GLY A 97 6.47 -32.51 1.21
CA GLY A 97 6.19 -33.86 1.68
C GLY A 97 7.42 -34.78 1.61
N TYR A 98 8.32 -34.56 0.64
CA TYR A 98 9.58 -35.31 0.51
C TYR A 98 10.75 -34.63 1.24
N GLN A 99 10.81 -33.29 1.22
CA GLN A 99 11.86 -32.50 1.84
C GLN A 99 11.25 -31.27 2.54
N PRO A 100 10.93 -31.38 3.84
CA PRO A 100 10.20 -30.33 4.58
C PRO A 100 10.87 -28.96 4.59
N ASP A 101 12.20 -28.91 4.54
CA ASP A 101 12.98 -27.67 4.58
C ASP A 101 13.34 -27.16 3.17
N ALA A 102 12.79 -27.74 2.10
CA ALA A 102 13.17 -27.38 0.75
C ALA A 102 12.70 -25.96 0.38
N LEU A 103 13.53 -25.26 -0.39
CA LEU A 103 13.19 -23.95 -0.94
C LEU A 103 12.41 -24.08 -2.24
N ILE A 104 11.59 -23.08 -2.53
CA ILE A 104 10.84 -22.97 -3.78
C ILE A 104 11.71 -22.27 -4.82
N GLU A 105 12.05 -23.01 -5.88
CA GLU A 105 12.96 -22.57 -6.93
C GLU A 105 12.19 -22.05 -8.15
N ALA A 106 12.83 -21.20 -8.95
CA ALA A 106 12.26 -20.66 -10.18
C ALA A 106 11.75 -21.76 -11.12
N ALA A 107 12.48 -22.87 -11.23
CA ALA A 107 12.12 -24.00 -12.10
C ALA A 107 10.75 -24.60 -11.77
N MET A 108 10.37 -24.66 -10.48
CA MET A 108 9.04 -25.12 -10.07
C MET A 108 7.96 -24.14 -10.53
N ILE A 109 8.19 -22.85 -10.34
CA ILE A 109 7.24 -21.80 -10.75
C ILE A 109 7.08 -21.82 -12.27
N ASP A 110 8.19 -21.92 -13.01
CA ASP A 110 8.21 -21.99 -14.46
C ASP A 110 7.47 -23.23 -14.98
N GLN A 111 7.65 -24.39 -14.34
CA GLN A 111 6.93 -25.60 -14.70
C GLN A 111 5.42 -25.45 -14.53
N VAL A 112 4.98 -24.82 -13.43
CA VAL A 112 3.55 -24.52 -13.22
C VAL A 112 3.03 -23.57 -14.31
N LEU A 113 3.73 -22.48 -14.60
CA LEU A 113 3.33 -21.54 -15.65
C LEU A 113 3.26 -22.21 -17.03
N MET A 114 4.24 -23.05 -17.38
CA MET A 114 4.23 -23.81 -18.63
C MET A 114 3.02 -24.76 -18.72
N SER A 115 2.67 -25.41 -17.62
CA SER A 115 1.51 -26.33 -17.57
C SER A 115 0.16 -25.64 -17.77
N MET A 116 0.07 -24.34 -17.42
CA MET A 116 -1.14 -23.54 -17.59
C MET A 116 -1.37 -23.08 -19.04
N GLY A 117 -0.36 -23.19 -19.91
CA GLY A 117 -0.46 -22.81 -21.32
C GLY A 117 -0.93 -21.36 -21.51
N ALA A 118 -2.01 -21.18 -22.28
CA ALA A 118 -2.54 -19.85 -22.60
C ALA A 118 -3.01 -19.07 -21.36
N THR A 119 -3.46 -19.72 -20.29
CA THR A 119 -3.91 -19.07 -19.06
C THR A 119 -2.78 -18.28 -18.38
N ALA A 120 -1.52 -18.75 -18.49
CA ALA A 120 -0.37 -18.03 -17.95
C ALA A 120 -0.12 -16.66 -18.62
N SER A 121 -0.74 -16.41 -19.78
CA SER A 121 -0.63 -15.14 -20.50
C SER A 121 -1.59 -14.06 -19.96
N ALA A 122 -2.60 -14.44 -19.19
CA ALA A 122 -3.63 -13.52 -18.71
C ALA A 122 -3.22 -12.73 -17.45
N PHE A 123 -2.05 -13.03 -16.89
CA PHE A 123 -1.54 -12.37 -15.70
C PHE A 123 -0.02 -12.20 -15.75
N HIS A 124 0.48 -11.34 -14.87
CA HIS A 124 1.87 -10.96 -14.72
C HIS A 124 2.34 -11.34 -13.32
N MET A 125 3.64 -11.59 -13.17
CA MET A 125 4.20 -11.90 -11.87
C MET A 125 5.60 -11.33 -11.71
N LEU A 126 5.81 -10.64 -10.60
CA LEU A 126 7.10 -10.09 -10.19
C LEU A 126 7.41 -10.53 -8.78
N GLY A 127 8.68 -10.74 -8.45
CA GLY A 127 9.06 -11.11 -7.10
C GLY A 127 10.54 -11.38 -6.93
N VAL A 128 10.90 -11.90 -5.78
CA VAL A 128 12.26 -12.31 -5.44
C VAL A 128 12.22 -13.68 -4.83
N LEU A 129 13.12 -14.55 -5.31
CA LEU A 129 13.39 -15.85 -4.74
C LEU A 129 14.69 -15.79 -3.95
N LEU A 130 14.70 -16.45 -2.80
CA LEU A 130 15.86 -16.62 -1.95
C LEU A 130 16.45 -18.01 -2.18
N ASP A 131 17.76 -18.08 -2.34
CA ASP A 131 18.48 -19.35 -2.28
C ASP A 131 18.93 -19.66 -0.84
N GLY A 132 19.29 -20.92 -0.59
CA GLY A 132 19.67 -21.39 0.75
C GLY A 132 20.99 -20.84 1.27
N GLN A 133 21.67 -19.99 0.49
CA GLN A 133 22.91 -19.29 0.84
C GLN A 133 22.67 -17.79 1.03
N GLY A 134 21.40 -17.33 1.04
CA GLY A 134 21.04 -15.92 1.17
C GLY A 134 21.17 -15.11 -0.12
N GLY A 135 21.44 -15.77 -1.25
CA GLY A 135 21.39 -15.17 -2.56
C GLY A 135 19.96 -14.81 -2.95
N ARG A 136 19.82 -13.71 -3.67
CA ARG A 136 18.55 -13.13 -4.10
C ARG A 136 18.48 -13.16 -5.61
N ARG A 137 17.36 -13.64 -6.15
CA ARG A 137 17.12 -13.67 -7.59
C ARG A 137 15.76 -13.06 -7.92
N ALA A 138 15.77 -12.05 -8.80
CA ALA A 138 14.54 -11.53 -9.38
C ALA A 138 13.77 -12.65 -10.11
N TYR A 139 12.47 -12.73 -9.85
CA TYR A 139 11.55 -13.53 -10.63
C TYR A 139 10.64 -12.60 -11.43
N VAL A 140 10.65 -12.75 -12.75
CA VAL A 140 9.98 -11.84 -13.67
C VAL A 140 9.26 -12.65 -14.75
N HIS A 141 7.93 -12.61 -14.71
CA HIS A 141 7.05 -13.19 -15.72
C HIS A 141 6.19 -12.09 -16.33
N ARG A 142 6.40 -11.85 -17.62
CA ARG A 142 5.68 -10.85 -18.44
C ARG A 142 5.71 -9.43 -17.83
N PRO A 143 6.87 -8.79 -17.67
CA PRO A 143 6.89 -7.38 -17.28
C PRO A 143 6.29 -6.55 -18.43
N GLU A 144 5.52 -5.52 -18.10
CA GLU A 144 5.00 -4.57 -19.11
C GLU A 144 6.00 -3.43 -19.37
N ALA A 145 6.75 -3.05 -18.34
CA ALA A 145 7.79 -2.06 -18.46
C ALA A 145 9.01 -2.42 -17.61
N THR A 146 10.17 -2.06 -18.14
CA THR A 146 11.44 -2.03 -17.41
C THR A 146 11.95 -0.60 -17.42
N VAL A 147 12.38 -0.10 -16.26
CA VAL A 147 12.95 1.24 -16.09
C VAL A 147 14.29 1.08 -15.40
N THR A 148 15.34 1.57 -16.03
CA THR A 148 16.65 1.72 -15.37
C THR A 148 16.74 3.13 -14.81
N THR A 149 17.03 3.22 -13.53
CA THR A 149 17.14 4.48 -12.77
C THR A 149 18.59 4.72 -12.36
N GLU A 150 18.95 5.96 -12.08
CA GLU A 150 20.30 6.29 -11.62
C GLU A 150 20.52 5.85 -10.16
N HIS A 151 19.49 5.95 -9.31
CA HIS A 151 19.62 5.76 -7.86
C HIS A 151 18.99 4.47 -7.33
N PHE A 152 18.12 3.80 -8.09
CA PHE A 152 17.36 2.63 -7.64
C PHE A 152 17.56 1.39 -8.52
N GLY A 153 18.55 1.41 -9.40
CA GLY A 153 18.85 0.29 -10.31
C GLY A 153 17.69 -0.02 -11.26
N THR A 154 17.46 -1.30 -11.53
CA THR A 154 16.41 -1.76 -12.44
C THR A 154 15.08 -1.90 -11.72
N CYS A 155 14.02 -1.38 -12.33
CA CYS A 155 12.64 -1.52 -11.86
C CYS A 155 11.82 -2.27 -12.92
N TYR A 156 11.11 -3.31 -12.51
CA TYR A 156 10.15 -4.03 -13.34
C TYR A 156 8.73 -3.66 -12.91
N LEU A 157 7.84 -3.42 -13.86
CA LEU A 157 6.45 -3.01 -13.61
C LEU A 157 5.48 -3.82 -14.46
N ALA A 158 4.29 -4.07 -13.92
CA ALA A 158 3.20 -4.70 -14.66
C ALA A 158 1.82 -4.32 -14.12
N GLY A 159 0.82 -4.33 -15.01
CA GLY A 159 -0.58 -4.06 -14.74
C GLY A 159 -1.05 -2.68 -15.24
N SER A 160 -2.35 -2.42 -15.19
CA SER A 160 -2.97 -1.22 -15.76
C SER A 160 -2.39 0.10 -15.22
N GLY A 161 -1.91 0.12 -13.97
CA GLY A 161 -1.26 1.29 -13.36
C GLY A 161 0.23 1.47 -13.70
N THR A 162 0.82 0.67 -14.58
CA THR A 162 2.26 0.69 -14.90
C THR A 162 2.77 2.10 -15.24
N HIS A 163 2.02 2.86 -16.05
CA HIS A 163 2.45 4.19 -16.49
C HIS A 163 2.51 5.20 -15.32
N HIS A 164 1.56 5.13 -14.38
CA HIS A 164 1.53 5.97 -13.19
C HIS A 164 2.72 5.67 -12.27
N LEU A 165 2.93 4.40 -11.91
CA LEU A 165 4.04 4.01 -11.05
C LEU A 165 5.39 4.33 -11.69
N LYS A 166 5.54 4.09 -13.00
CA LYS A 166 6.74 4.47 -13.75
C LYS A 166 7.03 5.97 -13.63
N SER A 167 6.03 6.82 -13.85
CA SER A 167 6.20 8.27 -13.73
C SER A 167 6.64 8.65 -12.31
N LYS A 168 6.04 8.05 -11.29
CA LYS A 168 6.39 8.32 -9.88
C LYS A 168 7.82 7.90 -9.54
N ILE A 169 8.24 6.72 -9.97
CA ILE A 169 9.62 6.24 -9.80
C ILE A 169 10.62 7.19 -10.48
N GLN A 170 10.33 7.64 -11.70
CA GLN A 170 11.21 8.57 -12.42
C GLN A 170 11.28 9.95 -11.76
N THR A 171 10.16 10.48 -11.25
CA THR A 171 10.14 11.73 -10.48
C THR A 171 10.97 11.61 -9.21
N GLU A 172 10.84 10.51 -8.48
CA GLU A 172 11.64 10.28 -7.28
C GLU A 172 13.12 10.09 -7.60
N ASP A 173 13.47 9.39 -8.70
CA ASP A 173 14.87 9.24 -9.13
C ASP A 173 15.52 10.60 -9.41
N GLN A 174 14.81 11.49 -10.10
CA GLN A 174 15.27 12.87 -10.33
C GLN A 174 15.38 13.67 -9.03
N ARG A 175 14.45 13.48 -8.07
CA ARG A 175 14.53 14.12 -6.75
C ARG A 175 15.79 13.68 -6.01
N PHE A 176 16.16 12.41 -6.12
CA PHE A 176 17.33 11.84 -5.46
C PHE A 176 18.66 12.43 -5.94
N THR A 177 18.75 12.88 -7.19
CA THR A 177 19.93 13.60 -7.71
C THR A 177 20.30 14.84 -6.87
N SER A 178 19.32 15.46 -6.21
CA SER A 178 19.53 16.67 -5.40
C SER A 178 19.95 16.38 -3.94
N ILE A 179 20.00 15.11 -3.53
CA ILE A 179 20.29 14.71 -2.15
C ILE A 179 21.78 14.49 -1.98
N GLN A 180 22.45 15.40 -1.25
CA GLN A 180 23.90 15.33 -1.02
C GLN A 180 24.31 14.23 -0.03
N HIS A 181 23.49 13.96 0.98
CA HIS A 181 23.75 12.97 2.01
C HIS A 181 22.47 12.21 2.36
N TRP A 182 22.53 10.88 2.31
CA TRP A 182 21.45 10.00 2.71
C TRP A 182 21.78 9.38 4.07
N ASP A 183 20.85 9.50 5.02
CA ASP A 183 21.03 8.87 6.33
C ASP A 183 20.56 7.40 6.30
N TRP A 184 21.52 6.53 6.04
CA TRP A 184 21.32 5.09 5.99
C TRP A 184 20.91 4.47 7.33
N ALA A 185 21.05 5.18 8.46
CA ALA A 185 20.70 4.66 9.78
C ALA A 185 19.18 4.59 10.01
N HIS A 186 18.39 5.29 9.19
CA HIS A 186 16.93 5.37 9.35
C HIS A 186 16.16 4.49 8.35
N ILE A 187 16.48 4.59 7.06
CA ILE A 187 15.74 3.93 5.97
C ILE A 187 16.63 3.84 4.74
N SER A 188 16.57 2.76 3.95
CA SER A 188 17.32 2.69 2.70
C SER A 188 16.68 3.56 1.61
N PRO A 189 17.43 4.00 0.59
CA PRO A 189 16.86 4.74 -0.56
C PRO A 189 15.72 3.99 -1.26
N THR A 190 15.84 2.67 -1.45
CA THR A 190 14.80 1.90 -2.12
C THR A 190 13.58 1.71 -1.23
N GLU A 191 13.76 1.56 0.08
CA GLU A 191 12.65 1.52 1.04
C GLU A 191 11.92 2.86 1.11
N GLU A 192 12.65 3.98 1.12
CA GLU A 192 12.07 5.32 1.01
C GLU A 192 11.25 5.45 -0.27
N LEU A 193 11.79 5.04 -1.42
CA LEU A 193 11.08 5.09 -2.69
C LEU A 193 9.78 4.28 -2.63
N ALA A 194 9.85 3.05 -2.13
CA ALA A 194 8.69 2.17 -2.03
C ALA A 194 7.60 2.79 -1.16
N GLU A 195 7.97 3.32 0.00
CA GLU A 195 7.03 3.94 0.93
C GLU A 195 6.48 5.27 0.38
N SER A 196 7.33 6.09 -0.26
CA SER A 196 6.98 7.34 -0.93
C SER A 196 5.96 7.12 -2.04
N VAL A 197 6.22 6.19 -2.97
CA VAL A 197 5.29 5.85 -4.06
C VAL A 197 3.95 5.34 -3.51
N CYS A 198 3.97 4.48 -2.50
CA CYS A 198 2.72 3.97 -1.91
C CYS A 198 1.88 5.10 -1.27
N SER A 199 2.52 6.01 -0.53
CA SER A 199 1.85 7.19 0.06
C SER A 199 1.33 8.14 -1.01
N ASP A 200 2.14 8.44 -2.02
CA ASP A 200 1.79 9.34 -3.11
C ASP A 200 0.59 8.83 -3.92
N MET A 201 0.54 7.53 -4.18
CA MET A 201 -0.59 6.93 -4.88
C MET A 201 -1.86 6.97 -4.03
N LEU A 202 -1.75 6.73 -2.72
CA LEU A 202 -2.89 6.88 -1.80
C LEU A 202 -3.40 8.33 -1.74
N TYR A 203 -2.49 9.32 -1.73
CA TYR A 203 -2.85 10.73 -1.84
C TYR A 203 -3.51 11.03 -3.18
N TYR A 204 -2.96 10.54 -4.29
CA TYR A 204 -3.50 10.76 -5.63
C TYR A 204 -4.92 10.22 -5.78
N GLU A 205 -5.23 9.08 -5.15
CA GLU A 205 -6.59 8.53 -5.14
C GLU A 205 -7.61 9.39 -4.40
N SER A 206 -7.17 10.29 -3.52
CA SER A 206 -8.07 11.16 -2.76
C SER A 206 -8.65 12.31 -3.61
N ASP A 207 -8.21 12.46 -4.87
CA ASP A 207 -8.74 13.44 -5.81
C ASP A 207 -10.25 13.23 -6.06
N ILE A 208 -11.01 14.32 -6.05
CA ILE A 208 -12.47 14.32 -6.26
C ILE A 208 -12.89 13.80 -7.65
N ASN A 209 -11.97 13.79 -8.61
CA ASN A 209 -12.16 13.29 -9.96
C ASN A 209 -11.68 11.84 -10.15
N ASN A 210 -11.20 11.17 -9.10
CA ASN A 210 -10.81 9.76 -9.19
C ASN A 210 -12.00 8.91 -9.66
N GLY A 211 -11.78 8.12 -10.71
CA GLY A 211 -12.79 7.31 -11.39
C GLY A 211 -13.74 8.09 -12.32
N ARG A 212 -13.70 9.43 -12.31
CA ARG A 212 -14.54 10.29 -13.18
C ARG A 212 -13.81 10.77 -14.43
N ARG A 213 -12.47 10.74 -14.43
CA ARG A 213 -11.63 11.13 -15.56
C ARG A 213 -10.75 9.97 -15.99
N PRO A 214 -10.42 9.86 -17.28
CA PRO A 214 -9.38 8.94 -17.75
C PRO A 214 -8.07 9.16 -17.02
N ASN A 215 -7.23 8.13 -16.99
CA ASN A 215 -5.92 8.15 -16.34
C ASN A 215 -6.03 8.42 -14.83
N THR A 216 -7.05 7.89 -14.15
CA THR A 216 -7.16 7.95 -12.67
C THR A 216 -7.21 6.53 -12.11
N PRO A 217 -6.80 6.29 -10.86
CA PRO A 217 -6.66 4.93 -10.34
C PRO A 217 -7.92 4.08 -10.49
N ILE A 218 -9.09 4.59 -10.08
CA ILE A 218 -10.34 3.85 -10.20
C ILE A 218 -10.73 3.66 -11.67
N HIS A 219 -10.57 4.67 -12.52
CA HIS A 219 -10.91 4.57 -13.94
C HIS A 219 -10.07 3.50 -14.64
N ASP A 220 -8.77 3.46 -14.33
CA ASP A 220 -7.83 2.48 -14.88
C ASP A 220 -7.78 1.18 -14.04
N ARG A 221 -8.73 1.05 -13.12
CA ARG A 221 -9.03 -0.12 -12.30
C ARG A 221 -7.83 -0.66 -11.48
N PHE A 222 -7.07 0.23 -10.86
CA PHE A 222 -6.01 -0.08 -9.91
C PHE A 222 -6.13 0.79 -8.64
N GLY A 223 -5.41 0.42 -7.57
CA GLY A 223 -5.20 1.28 -6.40
C GLY A 223 -5.80 0.76 -5.10
N GLY A 224 -6.56 1.61 -4.41
CA GLY A 224 -7.24 1.41 -3.14
C GLY A 224 -6.31 1.48 -1.92
N PHE A 225 -5.20 0.76 -1.98
CA PHE A 225 -4.08 0.83 -1.04
C PHE A 225 -2.88 0.15 -1.68
N TYR A 226 -1.67 0.53 -1.28
CA TYR A 226 -0.44 -0.05 -1.81
C TYR A 226 0.37 -0.65 -0.68
N GLU A 227 0.64 -1.95 -0.80
CA GLU A 227 1.54 -2.68 0.09
C GLU A 227 2.94 -2.74 -0.50
N TRP A 228 3.95 -2.77 0.37
CA TRP A 228 5.32 -3.04 -0.04
C TRP A 228 6.04 -3.96 0.94
N TYR A 229 7.05 -4.67 0.42
CA TYR A 229 7.89 -5.60 1.17
C TYR A 229 9.34 -5.47 0.75
N GLY A 230 10.25 -5.37 1.73
CA GLY A 230 11.69 -5.51 1.49
C GLY A 230 12.09 -6.99 1.55
N ILE A 231 12.92 -7.47 0.62
CA ILE A 231 13.37 -8.87 0.60
C ILE A 231 14.87 -8.96 0.94
N ALA A 232 15.17 -9.20 2.22
CA ALA A 232 16.53 -9.38 2.68
C ALA A 232 16.94 -10.85 2.68
N ALA A 233 18.25 -11.12 2.80
CA ALA A 233 18.75 -12.49 2.99
C ALA A 233 18.18 -13.16 4.25
N ALA A 234 17.87 -12.36 5.29
CA ALA A 234 17.23 -12.83 6.52
C ALA A 234 15.72 -13.10 6.37
N GLY A 235 15.14 -12.82 5.21
CA GLY A 235 13.72 -13.01 4.91
C GLY A 235 13.00 -11.72 4.54
N ILE A 236 11.67 -11.77 4.67
CA ILE A 236 10.78 -10.72 4.19
C ILE A 236 10.51 -9.72 5.30
N LYS A 237 10.87 -8.46 5.02
CA LYS A 237 10.56 -7.30 5.85
C LYS A 237 9.21 -6.73 5.41
N THR A 238 8.22 -6.80 6.29
CA THR A 238 6.89 -6.22 6.05
C THR A 238 6.90 -4.71 6.24
N MET A 239 5.94 -4.02 5.60
CA MET A 239 5.70 -2.60 5.83
C MET A 239 5.47 -2.33 7.34
N PRO A 240 6.28 -1.47 7.97
CA PRO A 240 6.11 -1.11 9.38
C PRO A 240 4.94 -0.13 9.57
N PRO A 241 4.47 0.05 10.82
CA PRO A 241 3.42 1.00 11.12
C PRO A 241 3.76 2.42 10.66
N ARG A 242 2.81 3.07 10.00
CA ARG A 242 2.98 4.40 9.38
C ARG A 242 1.71 5.22 9.47
N ILE A 243 1.87 6.54 9.61
CA ILE A 243 0.80 7.51 9.43
C ILE A 243 0.97 8.27 8.12
N ASP A 244 -0.10 8.39 7.34
CA ASP A 244 -0.16 9.23 6.14
C ASP A 244 -1.01 10.47 6.46
N LEU A 245 -0.39 11.65 6.47
CA LEU A 245 -0.95 12.95 6.85
C LEU A 245 -1.00 13.88 5.63
N ASN A 246 -2.21 14.31 5.24
CA ASN A 246 -2.39 15.23 4.11
C ASN A 246 -2.95 16.57 4.57
N ILE A 247 -2.21 17.63 4.25
CA ILE A 247 -2.55 19.02 4.57
C ILE A 247 -2.80 19.79 3.27
N LEU A 248 -3.89 20.56 3.22
CA LEU A 248 -4.14 21.54 2.16
C LEU A 248 -3.98 22.94 2.73
N VAL A 249 -3.26 23.79 2.00
CA VAL A 249 -3.18 25.22 2.24
C VAL A 249 -4.04 25.91 1.19
N LYS A 250 -5.04 26.65 1.63
CA LYS A 250 -5.94 27.39 0.75
C LYS A 250 -6.47 28.62 1.47
N ASP A 251 -6.47 29.76 0.78
CA ASP A 251 -6.97 31.04 1.30
C ASP A 251 -6.35 31.37 2.68
N ASP A 252 -5.03 31.21 2.79
CA ASP A 252 -4.21 31.37 4.01
C ASP A 252 -4.64 30.50 5.22
N CYS A 253 -5.49 29.49 4.97
CA CYS A 253 -5.97 28.55 5.97
C CYS A 253 -5.33 27.17 5.78
N LEU A 254 -5.16 26.44 6.88
CA LEU A 254 -4.71 25.05 6.88
C LEU A 254 -5.88 24.10 7.07
N TYR A 255 -5.89 23.04 6.27
CA TYR A 255 -6.90 22.01 6.33
C TYR A 255 -6.27 20.62 6.41
N LEU A 256 -6.69 19.82 7.38
CA LEU A 256 -6.48 18.38 7.35
C LEU A 256 -7.44 17.79 6.32
N THR A 257 -6.92 17.20 5.25
CA THR A 257 -7.75 16.58 4.21
C THR A 257 -7.82 15.08 4.36
N ARG A 258 -6.72 14.43 4.74
CA ARG A 258 -6.66 13.01 5.04
C ARG A 258 -5.75 12.70 6.20
N LEU A 259 -6.10 11.66 6.93
CA LEU A 259 -5.26 11.09 7.97
C LEU A 259 -5.52 9.59 8.07
N HIS A 260 -4.49 8.80 7.80
CA HIS A 260 -4.54 7.35 7.85
C HIS A 260 -3.46 6.80 8.78
N PHE A 261 -3.75 5.67 9.41
CA PHE A 261 -2.75 4.81 10.02
C PHE A 261 -2.80 3.46 9.30
N CYS A 262 -1.64 2.90 8.97
CA CYS A 262 -1.55 1.57 8.40
C CYS A 262 -0.49 0.74 9.12
N GLU A 263 -0.75 -0.55 9.23
CA GLU A 263 0.17 -1.51 9.80
C GLU A 263 -0.03 -2.90 9.18
N THR A 264 1.02 -3.72 9.29
CA THR A 264 0.97 -5.14 8.97
C THR A 264 0.72 -5.92 10.26
N VAL A 265 -0.35 -6.71 10.30
CA VAL A 265 -0.68 -7.59 11.44
C VAL A 265 -0.58 -9.05 11.05
N HIS A 266 -0.17 -9.88 12.01
CA HIS A 266 -0.12 -11.33 11.87
C HIS A 266 -1.17 -11.91 12.82
N PRO A 267 -2.17 -12.64 12.32
CA PRO A 267 -3.14 -13.29 13.17
C PRO A 267 -2.43 -14.35 14.03
N PRO A 268 -2.94 -14.63 15.24
CA PRO A 268 -2.38 -15.68 16.09
C PRO A 268 -2.33 -17.03 15.35
N ALA A 269 -1.27 -17.79 15.60
CA ALA A 269 -1.16 -19.14 15.06
C ALA A 269 -2.36 -19.99 15.50
N GLY A 270 -3.09 -20.57 14.54
CA GLY A 270 -4.24 -21.43 14.80
C GLY A 270 -5.58 -20.70 14.94
N ASP A 271 -5.65 -19.40 14.62
CA ASP A 271 -6.94 -18.72 14.49
C ASP A 271 -7.78 -19.40 13.38
N PRO A 272 -8.94 -20.01 13.70
CA PRO A 272 -9.75 -20.72 12.71
C PRO A 272 -10.32 -19.78 11.64
N LEU A 273 -10.37 -18.47 11.92
CA LEU A 273 -10.81 -17.44 10.99
C LEU A 273 -9.70 -17.08 9.97
N PHE A 274 -8.43 -17.33 10.32
CA PHE A 274 -7.26 -16.96 9.53
C PHE A 274 -6.25 -18.12 9.43
N LYS A 275 -6.29 -18.86 8.33
CA LYS A 275 -5.46 -20.07 8.15
C LYS A 275 -4.00 -19.74 7.78
N GLY A 276 -3.05 -20.17 8.60
CA GLY A 276 -1.61 -20.11 8.33
C GLY A 276 -0.95 -18.77 8.70
N SER A 277 0.33 -18.60 8.37
CA SER A 277 1.12 -17.37 8.61
C SER A 277 0.69 -16.24 7.66
N GLN A 278 -0.56 -15.80 7.78
CA GLN A 278 -1.13 -14.79 6.89
C GLN A 278 -0.71 -13.39 7.31
N ILE A 279 -0.15 -12.62 6.39
CA ILE A 279 -0.02 -11.19 6.57
C ILE A 279 -1.38 -10.54 6.26
N ILE A 280 -1.85 -9.67 7.15
CA ILE A 280 -3.04 -8.84 6.95
C ILE A 280 -2.60 -7.38 7.02
N LEU A 281 -3.10 -6.54 6.12
CA LEU A 281 -2.91 -5.10 6.23
C LEU A 281 -4.10 -4.51 6.96
N LYS A 282 -3.84 -3.74 8.01
CA LYS A 282 -4.85 -2.98 8.71
C LYS A 282 -4.66 -1.52 8.35
N VAL A 283 -5.69 -0.91 7.76
CA VAL A 283 -5.68 0.51 7.38
C VAL A 283 -6.84 1.20 8.07
N LEU A 284 -6.51 2.13 8.97
CA LEU A 284 -7.45 2.98 9.68
C LEU A 284 -7.46 4.37 9.05
N THR A 285 -8.65 4.93 8.93
CA THR A 285 -8.90 6.26 8.39
C THR A 285 -9.58 7.10 9.46
N PHE A 286 -8.92 8.19 9.85
CA PHE A 286 -9.41 9.09 10.89
C PHE A 286 -10.08 10.33 10.28
N CYS A 287 -9.60 10.76 9.11
CA CYS A 287 -10.11 11.95 8.43
C CYS A 287 -10.28 11.69 6.93
N LEU A 288 -11.52 11.83 6.44
CA LEU A 288 -11.87 11.84 5.00
C LEU A 288 -12.47 13.15 4.53
N ARG A 289 -12.95 13.97 5.47
CA ARG A 289 -13.56 15.26 5.18
C ARG A 289 -12.59 16.35 5.58
N THR A 290 -12.48 17.35 4.72
CA THR A 290 -11.62 18.52 4.97
C THR A 290 -12.01 19.20 6.28
N GLN A 291 -11.06 19.29 7.21
CA GLN A 291 -11.22 19.96 8.50
C GLN A 291 -10.21 21.09 8.63
N ALA A 292 -10.70 22.33 8.79
CA ALA A 292 -9.85 23.47 9.08
C ALA A 292 -9.22 23.35 10.48
N PHE A 293 -7.99 23.81 10.64
CA PHE A 293 -7.36 23.95 11.95
C PHE A 293 -6.52 25.22 12.04
N ASP A 294 -6.38 25.71 13.26
CA ASP A 294 -5.59 26.91 13.56
C ASP A 294 -4.10 26.68 13.26
N PRO A 295 -3.45 27.52 12.42
CA PRO A 295 -2.02 27.46 12.16
C PRO A 295 -1.14 27.55 13.42
N GLN A 296 -1.59 28.18 14.51
CA GLN A 296 -0.83 28.23 15.76
C GLN A 296 -0.52 26.83 16.32
N ARG A 297 -1.40 25.85 16.06
CA ARG A 297 -1.22 24.45 16.47
C ARG A 297 -0.01 23.77 15.85
N LEU A 298 0.58 24.32 14.77
CA LEU A 298 1.85 23.82 14.23
C LEU A 298 3.02 24.01 15.21
N PHE A 299 2.89 24.94 16.15
CA PHE A 299 3.91 25.29 17.14
C PHE A 299 3.55 24.80 18.56
N GLU A 300 2.39 24.14 18.73
CA GLU A 300 1.84 23.70 20.01
C GLU A 300 1.39 22.23 19.92
N ASN A 301 2.33 21.28 19.90
CA ASN A 301 2.08 19.81 19.87
C ASN A 301 0.83 19.41 19.06
N LEU A 302 0.96 19.44 17.73
CA LEU A 302 -0.13 19.22 16.78
C LEU A 302 -0.90 17.91 17.07
N THR A 303 -2.08 18.05 17.67
CA THR A 303 -2.90 16.90 18.11
C THR A 303 -4.29 16.96 17.50
N PHE A 304 -4.71 15.93 16.76
CA PHE A 304 -6.07 15.80 16.25
C PHE A 304 -6.88 14.79 17.07
N THR A 305 -8.17 15.04 17.21
CA THR A 305 -9.07 14.24 18.04
C THR A 305 -10.27 13.78 17.22
N PHE A 306 -10.60 12.49 17.32
CA PHE A 306 -11.65 11.84 16.55
C PHE A 306 -12.51 10.95 17.44
N GLU A 307 -13.82 10.95 17.24
CA GLU A 307 -14.75 10.08 17.96
C GLU A 307 -14.87 8.68 17.34
N ARG A 308 -14.44 8.54 16.08
CA ARG A 308 -14.55 7.32 15.29
C ARG A 308 -13.34 7.17 14.38
N ALA A 309 -12.91 5.93 14.19
CA ALA A 309 -12.05 5.52 13.09
C ALA A 309 -12.82 4.54 12.21
N ASP A 310 -12.65 4.65 10.91
CA ASP A 310 -13.10 3.63 9.96
C ASP A 310 -11.90 2.80 9.52
N GLY A 311 -12.04 1.48 9.54
CA GLY A 311 -10.96 0.56 9.24
C GLY A 311 -11.29 -0.34 8.06
N VAL A 312 -10.25 -0.80 7.36
CA VAL A 312 -10.31 -1.96 6.48
C VAL A 312 -9.19 -2.95 6.83
N LEU A 313 -9.53 -4.24 6.90
CA LEU A 313 -8.58 -5.33 6.94
C LEU A 313 -8.45 -5.91 5.53
N ILE A 314 -7.25 -5.85 4.99
CA ILE A 314 -6.94 -6.34 3.65
C ILE A 314 -6.21 -7.66 3.79
N GLU A 315 -6.94 -8.73 3.51
CA GLU A 315 -6.42 -10.08 3.49
C GLU A 315 -5.88 -10.47 2.12
N ARG A 316 -5.24 -11.63 2.04
CA ARG A 316 -4.89 -12.25 0.77
C ARG A 316 -6.12 -12.49 -0.09
N PHE A 317 -6.03 -12.14 -1.37
CA PHE A 317 -7.13 -12.30 -2.32
C PHE A 317 -7.73 -13.72 -2.34
N PHE A 318 -6.92 -14.77 -2.19
CA PHE A 318 -7.40 -16.15 -2.32
C PHE A 318 -8.23 -16.66 -1.14
N ASN A 319 -8.14 -16.04 0.05
CA ASN A 319 -8.85 -16.49 1.24
C ASN A 319 -10.36 -16.66 1.02
N HIS A 320 -10.95 -15.86 0.13
CA HIS A 320 -12.37 -15.96 -0.18
C HIS A 320 -12.74 -17.17 -1.01
N TYR A 321 -11.83 -17.72 -1.82
CA TYR A 321 -12.08 -19.00 -2.48
C TYR A 321 -12.07 -20.15 -1.47
N ASP A 322 -11.33 -20.00 -0.37
CA ASP A 322 -11.23 -20.99 0.69
C ASP A 322 -12.38 -20.92 1.71
N ARG A 323 -13.20 -19.86 1.67
CA ARG A 323 -14.34 -19.65 2.58
C ARG A 323 -15.61 -20.33 2.07
N GLN A 324 -16.37 -20.92 2.99
CA GLN A 324 -17.70 -21.46 2.67
C GLN A 324 -18.67 -20.33 2.33
N ALA A 325 -19.44 -20.49 1.25
CA ALA A 325 -20.32 -19.48 0.65
C ALA A 325 -21.52 -19.01 1.52
N GLY A 326 -21.60 -19.39 2.79
CA GLY A 326 -22.64 -18.97 3.74
C GLY A 326 -22.11 -18.58 5.13
N SER A 327 -20.80 -18.44 5.29
CA SER A 327 -20.19 -17.98 6.55
C SER A 327 -20.44 -16.48 6.75
N PRO A 328 -20.62 -15.96 7.98
CA PRO A 328 -20.61 -14.52 8.25
C PRO A 328 -19.34 -13.81 7.75
N LEU A 329 -18.23 -14.54 7.58
CA LEU A 329 -16.97 -14.07 7.03
C LEU A 329 -16.92 -14.18 5.49
N SER A 330 -17.97 -14.67 4.84
CA SER A 330 -18.05 -14.73 3.39
C SER A 330 -18.22 -13.34 2.77
N ASP A 331 -18.56 -12.30 3.55
CA ASP A 331 -18.51 -10.94 3.01
C ASP A 331 -17.04 -10.59 2.72
N PRO A 332 -16.68 -10.36 1.43
CA PRO A 332 -15.33 -9.98 1.06
C PRO A 332 -14.86 -8.64 1.64
N ARG A 333 -15.77 -7.82 2.18
CA ARG A 333 -15.49 -6.46 2.64
C ARG A 333 -15.34 -6.43 4.15
N ILE A 334 -14.10 -6.54 4.62
CA ILE A 334 -13.76 -6.42 6.04
C ILE A 334 -13.48 -4.95 6.35
N SER A 335 -14.52 -4.12 6.23
CA SER A 335 -14.41 -2.67 6.39
C SER A 335 -15.59 -2.09 7.15
N GLY A 336 -15.34 -1.08 7.99
CA GLY A 336 -16.40 -0.38 8.71
C GLY A 336 -15.88 0.43 9.88
N ALA A 337 -16.81 0.93 10.71
CA ALA A 337 -16.47 1.60 11.96
C ALA A 337 -15.70 0.62 12.85
N VAL A 338 -14.55 1.05 13.36
CA VAL A 338 -13.78 0.24 14.31
C VAL A 338 -14.46 0.30 15.68
N PRO A 339 -14.81 -0.84 16.29
CA PRO A 339 -15.38 -0.88 17.63
C PRO A 339 -14.47 -0.25 18.68
N ALA A 340 -15.06 0.39 19.69
CA ALA A 340 -14.34 1.10 20.75
C ALA A 340 -13.42 0.18 21.58
N ASP A 341 -13.84 -1.06 21.83
CA ASP A 341 -13.05 -2.08 22.53
C ASP A 341 -11.79 -2.48 21.73
N VAL A 342 -11.89 -2.54 20.40
CA VAL A 342 -10.73 -2.76 19.53
C VAL A 342 -9.78 -1.56 19.58
N LEU A 343 -10.29 -0.33 19.48
CA LEU A 343 -9.46 0.88 19.61
C LEU A 343 -8.78 0.98 20.97
N GLN A 344 -9.49 0.62 22.05
CA GLN A 344 -8.94 0.59 23.40
C GLN A 344 -7.84 -0.45 23.54
N LYS A 345 -8.02 -1.64 22.94
CA LYS A 345 -7.00 -2.69 22.94
C LYS A 345 -5.75 -2.27 22.17
N ASP A 346 -5.93 -1.66 21.02
CA ASP A 346 -4.82 -1.34 20.11
C ASP A 346 -4.07 -0.06 20.52
N PHE A 347 -4.77 0.92 21.11
CA PHE A 347 -4.23 2.26 21.37
C PHE A 347 -4.43 2.76 22.80
N GLY A 348 -4.94 1.95 23.72
CA GLY A 348 -5.19 2.37 25.11
C GLY A 348 -3.93 2.81 25.86
N ASP A 349 -2.85 2.05 25.71
CA ASP A 349 -1.54 2.35 26.30
C ASP A 349 -0.74 3.41 25.50
N GLY A 350 -1.28 3.76 24.33
CA GLY A 350 -0.66 4.63 23.35
C GLY A 350 0.38 3.91 22.48
N LEU A 351 0.26 4.08 21.16
CA LEU A 351 1.17 3.51 20.17
C LEU A 351 2.08 4.60 19.62
N SER A 352 3.39 4.47 19.83
CA SER A 352 4.40 5.30 19.16
C SER A 352 4.57 4.85 17.71
N VAL A 353 4.35 5.74 16.76
CA VAL A 353 4.49 5.47 15.32
C VAL A 353 5.74 6.14 14.80
N LYS A 354 6.72 5.31 14.40
CA LYS A 354 8.06 5.73 13.97
C LYS A 354 8.12 6.37 12.58
N ARG A 355 7.03 6.33 11.82
CA ARG A 355 6.98 6.79 10.41
C ARG A 355 5.76 7.66 10.15
N VAL A 356 6.02 8.85 9.60
CA VAL A 356 5.00 9.75 9.09
C VAL A 356 5.32 10.11 7.64
N ARG A 357 4.35 9.95 6.76
CA ARG A 357 4.35 10.50 5.40
C ARG A 357 3.48 11.74 5.40
N LEU A 358 4.08 12.86 5.02
CA LEU A 358 3.43 14.16 4.97
C LEU A 358 3.29 14.58 3.50
N THR A 359 2.08 14.91 3.10
CA THR A 359 1.82 15.62 1.84
C THR A 359 1.19 16.97 2.14
N VAL A 360 1.85 18.06 1.72
CA VAL A 360 1.32 19.43 1.84
C VAL A 360 1.00 19.97 0.45
N SER A 361 -0.26 20.30 0.22
CA SER A 361 -0.77 20.79 -1.06
C SER A 361 -1.02 22.29 -0.99
N ILE A 362 -0.41 23.05 -1.90
CA ILE A 362 -0.41 24.52 -1.93
C ILE A 362 -0.49 24.97 -3.38
N ASN A 363 -1.44 25.86 -3.71
CA ASN A 363 -1.53 26.48 -5.04
C ASN A 363 -1.54 25.49 -6.24
N GLY A 364 -2.12 24.31 -6.06
CA GLY A 364 -2.18 23.28 -7.11
C GLY A 364 -0.93 22.40 -7.24
N TYR A 365 0.07 22.60 -6.37
CA TYR A 365 1.25 21.75 -6.23
C TYR A 365 1.17 20.96 -4.92
N ALA A 366 1.84 19.81 -4.85
CA ALA A 366 1.96 19.02 -3.63
C ALA A 366 3.43 18.73 -3.34
N VAL A 367 3.82 18.88 -2.08
CA VAL A 367 5.15 18.54 -1.57
C VAL A 367 5.01 17.35 -0.64
N ALA A 368 5.65 16.23 -0.99
CA ALA A 368 5.69 15.02 -0.17
C ALA A 368 7.01 14.92 0.61
N LYS A 369 6.94 14.49 1.88
CA LYS A 369 8.09 14.25 2.76
C LYS A 369 7.85 13.03 3.66
N GLY A 370 8.86 12.17 3.78
CA GLY A 370 8.92 11.13 4.81
C GLY A 370 9.67 11.61 6.04
N VAL A 371 9.17 11.24 7.22
CA VAL A 371 9.87 11.38 8.50
C VAL A 371 9.90 10.01 9.16
N THR A 372 11.11 9.48 9.35
CA THR A 372 11.36 8.15 9.93
C THR A 372 12.32 8.31 11.10
N GLU A 373 11.98 7.69 12.23
CA GLU A 373 12.78 7.68 13.45
C GLU A 373 13.07 6.24 13.89
N SER A 374 14.27 6.00 14.41
CA SER A 374 14.67 4.66 14.86
C SER A 374 14.33 4.45 16.35
N ASP A 375 14.38 5.52 17.15
CA ASP A 375 14.08 5.55 18.58
C ASP A 375 12.57 5.80 18.84
N GLU A 376 11.96 5.02 19.74
CA GLU A 376 10.55 5.19 20.12
C GLU A 376 10.28 6.48 20.87
N SER A 377 11.25 6.97 21.64
CA SER A 377 11.13 8.23 22.39
C SER A 377 11.09 9.45 21.47
N LEU A 378 11.59 9.31 20.25
CA LEU A 378 11.62 10.35 19.22
C LEU A 378 10.53 10.16 18.16
N ALA A 379 9.62 9.19 18.33
CA ALA A 379 8.62 8.85 17.33
C ALA A 379 7.86 10.11 16.84
N PRO A 380 7.74 10.30 15.50
CA PRO A 380 7.11 11.49 14.93
C PRO A 380 5.61 11.60 15.21
N ALA A 381 4.97 10.51 15.63
CA ALA A 381 3.57 10.51 16.02
C ALA A 381 3.26 9.49 17.11
N ARG A 382 2.16 9.73 17.83
CA ARG A 382 1.57 8.83 18.81
C ARG A 382 0.05 8.74 18.62
N LEU A 383 -0.47 7.52 18.60
CA LEU A 383 -1.91 7.23 18.64
C LEU A 383 -2.32 6.87 20.05
N GLN A 384 -3.43 7.40 20.54
CA GLN A 384 -3.97 7.03 21.85
C GLN A 384 -5.49 7.02 21.83
N TYR A 385 -6.11 5.99 22.41
CA TYR A 385 -7.56 5.95 22.64
C TYR A 385 -7.86 6.10 24.12
N THR A 386 -8.60 7.14 24.49
CA THR A 386 -8.99 7.42 25.88
C THR A 386 -10.31 8.19 25.93
N ASN A 387 -11.15 7.90 26.92
CA ASN A 387 -12.44 8.57 27.14
C ASN A 387 -13.36 8.62 25.89
N GLY A 388 -13.36 7.55 25.09
CA GLY A 388 -14.17 7.47 23.87
C GLY A 388 -13.58 8.21 22.66
N GLN A 389 -12.40 8.82 22.80
CA GLN A 389 -11.76 9.62 21.76
C GLN A 389 -10.43 9.01 21.34
N LEU A 390 -10.17 9.04 20.04
CA LEU A 390 -8.88 8.72 19.45
C LEU A 390 -8.09 10.02 19.22
N LEU A 391 -6.89 10.08 19.77
CA LEU A 391 -5.95 11.18 19.61
C LEU A 391 -4.83 10.75 18.68
N VAL A 392 -4.51 11.61 17.72
CA VAL A 392 -3.31 11.51 16.88
C VAL A 392 -2.45 12.71 17.16
N THR A 393 -1.37 12.50 17.91
CA THR A 393 -0.43 13.54 18.33
C THR A 393 0.81 13.45 17.47
N PHE A 394 1.28 14.57 16.93
CA PHE A 394 2.51 14.66 16.17
C PHE A 394 3.59 15.38 16.98
N SER A 395 4.85 15.00 16.77
CA SER A 395 5.98 15.71 17.36
C SER A 395 6.12 17.12 16.77
N GLU A 396 6.79 18.02 17.49
CA GLU A 396 7.07 19.39 17.02
C GLU A 396 7.79 19.40 15.66
N LYS A 397 8.63 18.39 15.39
CA LYS A 397 9.32 18.22 14.09
C LYS A 397 8.35 18.19 12.92
N ILE A 398 7.19 17.54 13.06
CA ILE A 398 6.17 17.49 12.00
C ILE A 398 5.51 18.86 11.83
N GLY A 399 5.14 19.52 12.93
CA GLY A 399 4.55 20.86 12.90
C GLY A 399 5.47 21.90 12.24
N PHE A 400 6.75 21.92 12.63
CA PHE A 400 7.76 22.78 12.02
C PHE A 400 8.01 22.45 10.54
N LEU A 401 8.00 21.16 10.17
CA LEU A 401 8.16 20.76 8.76
C LEU A 401 7.00 21.28 7.90
N ILE A 402 5.76 21.19 8.39
CA ILE A 402 4.60 21.77 7.70
C ILE A 402 4.80 23.28 7.58
N ALA A 403 5.10 23.98 8.67
CA ALA A 403 5.29 25.43 8.66
C ALA A 403 6.38 25.89 7.67
N ASP A 404 7.50 25.18 7.62
CA ASP A 404 8.61 25.45 6.71
C ASP A 404 8.23 25.21 5.24
N ILE A 405 7.51 24.12 4.92
CA ILE A 405 6.98 23.90 3.56
C ILE A 405 6.05 25.05 3.17
N VAL A 406 5.13 25.45 4.06
CA VAL A 406 4.19 26.55 3.81
C VAL A 406 4.93 27.86 3.56
N ALA A 407 5.88 28.23 4.44
CA ALA A 407 6.64 29.48 4.32
C ALA A 407 7.43 29.58 3.01
N ARG A 408 8.09 28.48 2.59
CA ARG A 408 8.88 28.43 1.35
C ARG A 408 8.03 28.60 0.09
N HIS A 409 6.77 28.16 0.10
CA HIS A 409 5.92 28.13 -1.10
C HIS A 409 4.87 29.25 -1.15
N LEU A 410 4.56 29.90 -0.03
CA LEU A 410 3.81 31.17 -0.03
C LEU A 410 4.69 32.37 -0.43
N SER A 411 6.02 32.27 -0.24
CA SER A 411 6.97 33.33 -0.59
C SER A 411 7.39 33.34 -2.08
N GLN A 412 6.96 32.34 -2.87
CA GLN A 412 7.23 32.26 -4.30
C GLN A 412 6.05 32.83 -5.10
N PRO A 413 6.26 33.74 -6.06
CA PRO A 413 5.18 34.19 -6.93
C PRO A 413 4.59 32.98 -7.68
N PRO A 414 3.28 32.95 -7.95
CA PRO A 414 2.65 31.83 -8.64
C PRO A 414 3.36 31.58 -9.98
N ALA A 415 3.79 30.34 -10.20
CA ALA A 415 4.35 29.93 -11.47
C ALA A 415 3.34 30.27 -12.58
N ALA A 416 3.80 30.99 -13.61
CA ALA A 416 2.96 31.33 -14.75
C ALA A 416 2.37 30.04 -15.33
N LYS A 417 1.04 30.00 -15.49
CA LYS A 417 0.37 28.89 -16.16
C LYS A 417 1.00 28.70 -17.55
N PRO A 418 1.39 27.47 -17.94
CA PRO A 418 1.76 27.21 -19.33
C PRO A 418 0.55 27.52 -20.22
N ALA A 419 0.82 28.22 -21.32
CA ALA A 419 -0.14 28.70 -22.30
C ALA A 419 -0.78 27.56 -23.11
#